data_AF-A0A7V5J0S3-F1
#
_entry.id   AF-A0A7V5J0S3-F1
#
_cell.length_a   1.000
_cell.length_b   1.000
_cell.length_c   1.000
_cell.angle_alpha   90.00
_cell.angle_beta   90.00
_cell.angle_gamma   90.00
#
_symmetry.space_group_name_H-M   'P 1'
#
loop_
_entity.id
_entity.type
_entity.pdbx_description
1 polymer ?
#
loop_
_entity_poly.entity_id
_entity_poly.type
_entity_poly.pdbx_seq_one_letter_code
_entity_poly.pdbx_strand_id
1 'polypeptide(L)'
;MHRNIIKSTVVAAALCSVSMLHAAEEIIEPTGLDQIQEIIANDARVEKKITAENIAKAQAAAESMNAFIKEAIKERGLANDGVVSVADAREVNRYLVENYGGEWTALRADYALVNKSSTLAMAQNAVKLWGKIYDLGFEAANKNRLSNINGGKSGSFVTVGYQLGEIVKNDVASGALNNSNFQEVVGTTGTSMDQGVTLILNDPGLQRKIATGDLREGAKSADALNHLILGAIRAEGLANDGTITTADTRTLNEYLVAHNAAEWAELHGDDEEGEETGYHLVQNDGAYSRMFSDNFVNSVADGVYHLGFPTRFKNNLENEDGNKNKRFEKVAWWLNECLEAELASGALSSPYSEVTGTTGTILD
;
A
#
# COMPACT_ATOMS: atom_id res chain seq x y z
N MET A 1 -72.88 -5.36 -53.97
CA MET A 1 -72.30 -4.88 -55.24
C MET A 1 -71.43 -3.66 -54.97
N HIS A 2 -70.13 -3.78 -55.26
CA HIS A 2 -69.22 -2.77 -55.87
C HIS A 2 -69.15 -1.36 -55.23
N ARG A 3 -68.06 -0.99 -54.52
CA ARG A 3 -66.68 -0.62 -54.97
C ARG A 3 -66.53 0.88 -55.31
N ASN A 4 -65.58 1.52 -54.62
CA ASN A 4 -64.55 2.42 -55.16
C ASN A 4 -65.02 3.84 -55.62
N ILE A 5 -64.30 4.98 -55.50
CA ILE A 5 -62.86 5.26 -55.31
C ILE A 5 -62.65 6.82 -55.25
N ILE A 6 -61.67 7.26 -54.43
CA ILE A 6 -60.64 8.33 -54.66
C ILE A 6 -60.89 9.85 -54.48
N LYS A 7 -60.08 10.40 -53.53
CA LYS A 7 -59.13 11.57 -53.51
C LYS A 7 -59.64 12.95 -53.99
N SER A 8 -59.14 14.13 -53.60
CA SER A 8 -57.89 14.67 -53.01
C SER A 8 -58.21 16.14 -52.66
N THR A 9 -57.64 16.82 -51.65
CA THR A 9 -56.45 17.73 -51.73
C THR A 9 -56.44 18.53 -50.40
N VAL A 10 -55.57 18.28 -49.41
CA VAL A 10 -54.22 18.85 -49.13
C VAL A 10 -54.12 20.38 -49.15
N VAL A 11 -53.84 21.02 -48.00
CA VAL A 11 -52.81 22.08 -47.73
C VAL A 11 -52.70 22.20 -46.18
N ALA A 12 -51.73 21.56 -45.53
CA ALA A 12 -50.40 22.05 -45.14
C ALA A 12 -50.35 22.80 -43.79
N ALA A 13 -49.82 22.14 -42.76
CA ALA A 13 -48.97 22.72 -41.71
C ALA A 13 -48.33 21.59 -40.89
N ALA A 14 -47.27 21.00 -41.43
CA ALA A 14 -46.26 20.30 -40.65
C ALA A 14 -44.97 21.12 -40.75
N LEU A 15 -44.41 21.51 -39.61
CA LEU A 15 -42.96 21.61 -39.31
C LEU A 15 -42.75 22.46 -38.05
N CYS A 16 -41.77 22.03 -37.25
CA CYS A 16 -41.20 22.68 -36.06
C CYS A 16 -41.97 22.60 -34.74
N SER A 17 -41.82 21.46 -34.06
CA SER A 17 -41.58 21.43 -32.61
C SER A 17 -41.01 20.10 -32.13
N VAL A 18 -39.90 19.66 -32.74
CA VAL A 18 -38.96 18.73 -32.09
C VAL A 18 -37.60 19.41 -32.05
N SER A 19 -37.47 20.37 -31.15
CA SER A 19 -36.17 20.97 -30.84
C SER A 19 -36.17 21.39 -29.38
N MET A 20 -35.25 20.79 -28.62
CA MET A 20 -34.95 21.03 -27.21
C MET A 20 -35.76 20.24 -26.16
N LEU A 21 -35.70 18.91 -26.24
CA LEU A 21 -35.44 18.18 -24.98
C LEU A 21 -33.95 18.35 -24.72
N HIS A 22 -33.59 19.05 -23.64
CA HIS A 22 -32.25 18.91 -23.08
C HIS A 22 -32.08 17.43 -22.77
N ALA A 23 -31.12 16.73 -23.39
CA ALA A 23 -30.76 15.38 -22.98
C ALA A 23 -30.43 15.46 -21.49
N ALA A 24 -31.25 14.83 -20.64
CA ALA A 24 -31.01 14.80 -19.21
C ALA A 24 -29.62 14.20 -18.98
N GLU A 25 -28.86 14.76 -18.04
CA GLU A 25 -27.60 14.17 -17.62
C GLU A 25 -27.91 12.77 -17.06
N GLU A 26 -27.39 11.73 -17.72
CA GLU A 26 -27.49 10.36 -17.25
C GLU A 26 -26.51 10.19 -16.10
N ILE A 27 -27.00 9.77 -14.93
CA ILE A 27 -26.17 9.50 -13.75
C ILE A 27 -26.02 7.99 -13.64
N ILE A 28 -24.77 7.53 -13.63
CA ILE A 28 -24.43 6.11 -13.52
C ILE A 28 -23.58 5.85 -12.29
N GLU A 29 -23.69 4.63 -11.75
CA GLU A 29 -22.75 4.11 -10.77
C GLU A 29 -21.55 3.47 -11.49
N PRO A 30 -20.31 3.72 -11.01
CA PRO A 30 -19.13 3.05 -11.53
C PRO A 30 -19.19 1.53 -11.38
N THR A 31 -18.85 0.80 -12.44
CA THR A 31 -18.81 -0.68 -12.41
C THR A 31 -17.44 -1.29 -12.67
N GLY A 32 -16.44 -0.47 -12.99
CA GLY A 32 -15.08 -0.90 -13.33
C GLY A 32 -14.41 0.10 -14.25
N LEU A 33 -13.09 0.00 -14.39
CA LEU A 33 -12.33 0.92 -15.26
C LEU A 33 -12.80 0.89 -16.73
N ASP A 34 -13.23 -0.26 -17.23
CA ASP A 34 -13.59 -0.43 -18.65
C ASP A 34 -14.97 0.14 -19.01
N GLN A 35 -15.77 0.53 -18.02
CA GLN A 35 -17.08 1.17 -18.25
C GLN A 35 -16.95 2.44 -19.11
N ILE A 36 -15.79 3.11 -19.09
CA ILE A 36 -15.51 4.29 -19.92
C ILE A 36 -15.63 4.00 -21.43
N GLN A 37 -15.41 2.76 -21.86
CA GLN A 37 -15.52 2.35 -23.26
C GLN A 37 -16.95 2.52 -23.76
N GLU A 38 -17.92 2.05 -22.97
CA GLU A 38 -19.35 2.16 -23.28
C GLU A 38 -19.82 3.62 -23.23
N ILE A 39 -19.35 4.39 -22.24
CA ILE A 39 -19.68 5.81 -22.10
C ILE A 39 -19.19 6.60 -23.32
N ILE A 40 -17.96 6.37 -23.77
CA ILE A 40 -17.42 7.06 -24.96
C ILE A 40 -18.19 6.66 -26.22
N ALA A 41 -18.61 5.38 -26.34
CA ALA A 41 -19.34 4.90 -27.51
C ALA A 41 -20.76 5.48 -27.62
N ASN A 42 -21.46 5.60 -26.48
CA ASN A 42 -22.91 5.80 -26.46
C ASN A 42 -23.35 7.20 -25.97
N ASP A 43 -22.44 8.02 -25.45
CA ASP A 43 -22.80 9.34 -24.95
C ASP A 43 -23.20 10.30 -26.08
N ALA A 44 -24.44 10.81 -26.02
CA ALA A 44 -25.02 11.67 -27.04
C ALA A 44 -24.22 12.96 -27.31
N ARG A 45 -23.51 13.49 -26.31
CA ARG A 45 -22.67 14.68 -26.49
C ARG A 45 -21.36 14.33 -27.20
N VAL A 46 -20.77 13.18 -26.89
CA VAL A 46 -19.58 12.66 -27.58
C VAL A 46 -19.91 12.41 -29.05
N GLU A 47 -20.96 11.63 -29.34
CA GLU A 47 -21.41 11.29 -30.70
C GLU A 47 -21.64 12.55 -31.56
N LYS A 48 -22.24 13.59 -30.98
CA LYS A 48 -22.55 14.83 -31.70
C LYS A 48 -21.32 15.70 -32.01
N LYS A 49 -20.25 15.61 -31.22
CA LYS A 49 -19.15 16.60 -31.22
C LYS A 49 -17.80 16.04 -31.62
N ILE A 50 -17.60 14.73 -31.50
CA ILE A 50 -16.31 14.09 -31.72
C ILE A 50 -16.44 13.18 -32.96
N THR A 51 -15.40 13.14 -33.79
CA THR A 51 -15.38 12.26 -34.96
C THR A 51 -15.26 10.80 -34.55
N ALA A 52 -15.78 9.89 -35.37
CA ALA A 52 -15.64 8.45 -35.13
C ALA A 52 -14.18 8.00 -35.02
N GLU A 53 -13.28 8.60 -35.79
CA GLU A 53 -11.83 8.35 -35.70
C GLU A 53 -11.26 8.72 -34.31
N ASN A 54 -11.62 9.90 -33.80
CA ASN A 54 -11.15 10.36 -32.50
C ASN A 54 -11.78 9.57 -31.34
N ILE A 55 -13.03 9.12 -31.50
CA ILE A 55 -13.68 8.19 -30.58
C ILE A 55 -12.89 6.89 -30.52
N ALA A 56 -12.56 6.29 -31.67
CA ALA A 56 -11.80 5.04 -31.74
C ALA A 56 -10.41 5.16 -31.10
N LYS A 57 -9.69 6.27 -31.34
CA LYS A 57 -8.39 6.55 -30.69
C LYS A 57 -8.53 6.66 -29.17
N ALA A 58 -9.52 7.41 -28.68
CA ALA A 58 -9.73 7.58 -27.25
C ALA A 58 -10.11 6.27 -26.55
N GLN A 59 -10.90 5.41 -27.20
CA GLN A 59 -11.26 4.09 -26.71
C GLN A 59 -10.03 3.16 -26.61
N ALA A 60 -9.24 3.05 -27.67
CA ALA A 60 -8.02 2.24 -27.68
C ALA A 60 -7.00 2.73 -26.63
N ALA A 61 -6.90 4.05 -26.45
CA ALA A 61 -6.06 4.64 -25.42
C ALA A 61 -6.55 4.29 -24.00
N ALA A 62 -7.86 4.44 -23.74
CA ALA A 62 -8.45 4.09 -22.46
C ALA A 62 -8.33 2.59 -22.15
N GLU A 63 -8.47 1.71 -23.16
CA GLU A 63 -8.30 0.27 -23.01
C GLU A 63 -6.87 -0.07 -22.55
N SER A 64 -5.87 0.50 -23.21
CA SER A 64 -4.46 0.29 -22.88
C SER A 64 -4.11 0.84 -21.48
N MET A 65 -4.50 2.08 -21.17
CA MET A 65 -4.25 2.68 -19.86
C MET A 65 -4.96 1.92 -18.73
N ASN A 66 -6.18 1.44 -18.96
CA ASN A 66 -6.90 0.59 -18.00
C ASN A 66 -6.17 -0.74 -17.77
N ALA A 67 -5.67 -1.37 -18.84
CA ALA A 67 -4.92 -2.62 -18.72
C ALA A 67 -3.67 -2.44 -17.85
N PHE A 68 -2.90 -1.38 -18.07
CA PHE A 68 -1.71 -1.06 -17.28
C PHE A 68 -2.03 -0.72 -15.82
N ILE A 69 -3.12 0.01 -15.54
CA ILE A 69 -3.56 0.26 -14.15
C ILE A 69 -3.90 -1.05 -13.46
N LYS A 70 -4.64 -1.94 -14.13
CA LYS A 70 -5.02 -3.24 -13.58
C LYS A 70 -3.80 -4.14 -13.37
N GLU A 71 -2.84 -4.08 -14.28
CA GLU A 71 -1.56 -4.77 -14.13
C GLU A 71 -0.80 -4.25 -12.90
N ALA A 72 -0.67 -2.93 -12.74
CA ALA A 72 -0.04 -2.33 -11.56
C ALA A 72 -0.68 -2.83 -10.25
N ILE A 73 -2.01 -2.86 -10.19
CA ILE A 73 -2.76 -3.36 -9.03
C ILE A 73 -2.46 -4.84 -8.77
N LYS A 74 -2.38 -5.68 -9.82
CA LYS A 74 -2.13 -7.12 -9.69
C LYS A 74 -0.69 -7.45 -9.34
N GLU A 75 0.28 -6.88 -10.05
CA GLU A 75 1.71 -7.14 -9.84
C GLU A 75 2.14 -6.72 -8.44
N ARG A 76 1.57 -5.62 -7.95
CA ARG A 76 1.81 -5.12 -6.59
C ARG A 76 0.85 -5.69 -5.54
N GLY A 77 -0.08 -6.59 -5.91
CA GLY A 77 -1.03 -7.20 -4.97
C GLY A 77 -1.87 -6.20 -4.17
N LEU A 78 -2.21 -5.04 -4.77
CA LEU A 78 -2.87 -3.91 -4.09
C LEU A 78 -4.38 -4.11 -3.88
N ALA A 79 -4.94 -5.19 -4.40
CA ALA A 79 -6.33 -5.57 -4.19
C ALA A 79 -6.46 -6.85 -3.36
N ASN A 80 -5.34 -7.50 -3.00
CA ASN A 80 -5.34 -8.80 -2.33
C ASN A 80 -5.87 -8.72 -0.88
N ASP A 81 -5.82 -7.54 -0.26
CA ASP A 81 -6.44 -7.23 1.04
C ASP A 81 -7.94 -6.90 0.93
N GLY A 82 -8.50 -6.91 -0.29
CA GLY A 82 -9.91 -6.66 -0.57
C GLY A 82 -10.26 -5.19 -0.78
N VAL A 83 -9.29 -4.27 -0.86
CA VAL A 83 -9.55 -2.86 -1.15
C VAL A 83 -8.38 -2.23 -1.93
N VAL A 84 -8.69 -1.37 -2.91
CA VAL A 84 -7.68 -0.45 -3.45
C VAL A 84 -7.86 0.88 -2.73
N SER A 85 -6.94 1.19 -1.82
CA SER A 85 -7.01 2.34 -0.94
C SER A 85 -6.55 3.64 -1.63
N VAL A 86 -6.71 4.75 -0.91
CA VAL A 86 -6.16 6.05 -1.32
C VAL A 86 -4.64 6.01 -1.48
N ALA A 87 -3.96 5.27 -0.60
CA ALA A 87 -2.51 5.24 -0.58
C ALA A 87 -1.94 4.38 -1.72
N ASP A 88 -2.65 3.33 -2.14
CA ASP A 88 -2.27 2.46 -3.26
C ASP A 88 -2.19 3.21 -4.59
N ALA A 89 -2.92 4.33 -4.74
CA ALA A 89 -2.81 5.17 -5.93
C ALA A 89 -1.39 5.73 -6.13
N ARG A 90 -0.60 5.91 -5.07
CA ARG A 90 0.82 6.30 -5.20
C ARG A 90 1.65 5.18 -5.81
N GLU A 91 1.39 3.95 -5.40
CA GLU A 91 2.11 2.77 -5.87
C GLU A 91 1.73 2.44 -7.32
N VAL A 92 0.44 2.56 -7.66
CA VAL A 92 -0.02 2.51 -9.05
C VAL A 92 0.70 3.58 -9.88
N ASN A 93 0.75 4.83 -9.42
CA ASN A 93 1.44 5.89 -10.16
C ASN A 93 2.93 5.58 -10.37
N ARG A 94 3.62 5.14 -9.32
CA ARG A 94 5.05 4.80 -9.37
C ARG A 94 5.30 3.69 -10.40
N TYR A 95 4.52 2.61 -10.34
CA TYR A 95 4.61 1.50 -11.30
C TYR A 95 4.39 1.98 -12.75
N LEU A 96 3.36 2.79 -12.99
CA LEU A 96 3.07 3.29 -14.34
C LEU A 96 4.17 4.21 -14.87
N VAL A 97 4.74 5.07 -14.01
CA VAL A 97 5.86 5.94 -14.40
C VAL A 97 7.10 5.11 -14.75
N GLU A 98 7.46 4.14 -13.90
CA GLU A 98 8.63 3.29 -14.07
C GLU A 98 8.54 2.40 -15.32
N ASN A 99 7.36 1.85 -15.62
CA ASN A 99 7.20 0.82 -16.66
C ASN A 99 6.63 1.37 -17.97
N TYR A 100 5.82 2.43 -17.91
CA TYR A 100 4.98 2.87 -19.03
C TYR A 100 5.09 4.35 -19.38
N GLY A 101 5.87 5.17 -18.66
CA GLY A 101 5.88 6.63 -18.82
C GLY A 101 6.08 7.13 -20.27
N GLY A 102 6.87 6.40 -21.07
CA GLY A 102 7.11 6.72 -22.49
C GLY A 102 5.87 6.63 -23.37
N GLU A 103 5.13 5.51 -23.30
CA GLU A 103 3.92 5.31 -24.10
C GLU A 103 2.68 5.94 -23.47
N TRP A 104 2.68 6.11 -22.14
CA TRP A 104 1.58 6.71 -21.38
C TRP A 104 1.21 8.11 -21.90
N THR A 105 2.22 8.90 -22.27
CA THR A 105 2.01 10.25 -22.81
C THR A 105 1.22 10.23 -24.12
N ALA A 106 1.51 9.29 -25.02
CA ALA A 106 0.80 9.17 -26.30
C ALA A 106 -0.66 8.72 -26.08
N LEU A 107 -0.86 7.70 -25.24
CA LEU A 107 -2.20 7.22 -24.87
C LEU A 107 -3.02 8.34 -24.23
N ARG A 108 -2.43 9.10 -23.31
CA ARG A 108 -3.12 10.21 -22.63
C ARG A 108 -3.53 11.31 -23.60
N ALA A 109 -2.73 11.58 -24.64
CA ALA A 109 -3.05 12.54 -25.68
C ALA A 109 -4.21 12.08 -26.56
N ASP A 110 -4.22 10.80 -26.95
CA ASP A 110 -5.32 10.20 -27.72
C ASP A 110 -6.62 10.16 -26.92
N TYR A 111 -6.58 9.82 -25.63
CA TYR A 111 -7.75 9.91 -24.75
C TYR A 111 -8.30 11.34 -24.65
N ALA A 112 -7.43 12.35 -24.64
CA ALA A 112 -7.84 13.75 -24.53
C ALA A 112 -8.64 14.27 -25.74
N LEU A 113 -8.68 13.52 -26.86
CA LEU A 113 -9.55 13.81 -28.00
C LEU A 113 -11.04 13.77 -27.62
N VAL A 114 -11.41 13.04 -26.57
CA VAL A 114 -12.72 13.08 -25.94
C VAL A 114 -12.61 13.85 -24.62
N ASN A 115 -13.13 15.07 -24.56
CA ASN A 115 -12.89 15.98 -23.42
C ASN A 115 -14.11 16.24 -22.52
N LYS A 116 -15.31 15.79 -22.93
CA LYS A 116 -16.54 15.94 -22.14
C LYS A 116 -17.67 15.04 -22.66
N SER A 117 -18.31 14.31 -21.75
CA SER A 117 -19.59 13.61 -21.95
C SER A 117 -20.80 14.43 -21.43
N SER A 118 -22.01 13.96 -21.66
CA SER A 118 -23.21 14.27 -20.84
C SER A 118 -23.38 13.34 -19.65
N THR A 119 -22.86 12.11 -19.71
CA THR A 119 -22.92 11.13 -18.62
C THR A 119 -22.12 11.60 -17.39
N LEU A 120 -22.73 11.43 -16.22
CA LEU A 120 -22.14 11.68 -14.92
C LEU A 120 -21.90 10.36 -14.19
N ALA A 121 -20.72 10.22 -13.58
CA ALA A 121 -20.37 9.15 -12.64
C ALA A 121 -19.83 9.80 -11.38
N MET A 122 -20.22 9.31 -10.19
CA MET A 122 -19.86 9.93 -8.91
C MET A 122 -20.16 11.46 -8.87
N ALA A 123 -21.30 11.86 -9.44
CA ALA A 123 -21.71 13.27 -9.62
C ALA A 123 -20.70 14.16 -10.38
N GLN A 124 -19.79 13.57 -11.15
CA GLN A 124 -18.81 14.26 -11.98
C GLN A 124 -18.94 13.82 -13.44
N ASN A 125 -18.50 14.66 -14.37
CA ASN A 125 -18.45 14.27 -15.78
C ASN A 125 -17.57 13.03 -15.98
N ALA A 126 -18.12 11.93 -16.49
CA ALA A 126 -17.46 10.64 -16.53
C ALA A 126 -16.11 10.68 -17.28
N VAL A 127 -16.07 11.27 -18.48
CA VAL A 127 -14.82 11.42 -19.25
C VAL A 127 -13.74 12.18 -18.47
N LYS A 128 -14.12 13.22 -17.72
CA LYS A 128 -13.17 13.96 -16.87
C LYS A 128 -12.78 13.20 -15.61
N LEU A 129 -13.67 12.41 -15.04
CA LEU A 129 -13.40 11.56 -13.89
C LEU A 129 -12.31 10.54 -14.23
N TRP A 130 -12.48 9.79 -15.32
CA TRP A 130 -11.44 8.88 -15.82
C TRP A 130 -10.17 9.61 -16.25
N GLY A 131 -10.31 10.77 -16.88
CA GLY A 131 -9.15 11.60 -17.24
C GLY A 131 -8.29 12.01 -16.05
N LYS A 132 -8.86 12.18 -14.85
CA LYS A 132 -8.10 12.43 -13.61
C LYS A 132 -7.39 11.17 -13.11
N ILE A 133 -7.99 9.99 -13.30
CA ILE A 133 -7.33 8.71 -13.01
C ILE A 133 -6.14 8.52 -13.96
N TYR A 134 -6.27 8.87 -15.23
CA TYR A 134 -5.16 8.79 -16.20
C TYR A 134 -4.10 9.87 -16.05
N ASP A 135 -4.25 10.78 -15.08
CA ASP A 135 -3.13 11.60 -14.64
C ASP A 135 -2.22 10.82 -13.67
N LEU A 136 -2.61 9.62 -13.21
CA LEU A 136 -1.66 8.58 -12.80
C LEU A 136 -0.81 8.19 -14.02
N GLY A 137 0.45 7.83 -13.83
CA GLY A 137 1.40 7.51 -14.90
C GLY A 137 2.25 8.70 -15.36
N PHE A 138 2.16 9.84 -14.67
CA PHE A 138 3.10 10.96 -14.80
C PHE A 138 3.88 11.17 -13.50
N GLU A 139 5.08 11.73 -13.63
CA GLU A 139 5.90 12.14 -12.49
C GLU A 139 5.11 13.01 -11.52
N ALA A 140 5.09 12.63 -10.25
CA ALA A 140 4.33 13.33 -9.24
C ALA A 140 4.87 14.75 -9.03
N ALA A 141 4.00 15.74 -8.92
CA ALA A 141 4.41 17.12 -8.66
C ALA A 141 4.97 17.32 -7.24
N ASN A 142 4.62 16.42 -6.32
CA ASN A 142 5.16 16.22 -4.96
C ASN A 142 4.42 15.03 -4.31
N LYS A 143 4.79 14.68 -3.07
CA LYS A 143 4.21 13.56 -2.30
C LYS A 143 2.67 13.53 -2.19
N ASN A 144 1.99 14.64 -2.43
CA ASN A 144 0.54 14.76 -2.29
C ASN A 144 -0.20 15.03 -3.62
N ARG A 145 0.50 15.34 -4.71
CA ARG A 145 -0.09 15.93 -5.92
C ARG A 145 0.42 15.25 -7.17
N LEU A 146 -0.52 14.90 -8.05
CA LEU A 146 -0.23 14.42 -9.40
C LEU A 146 0.13 15.58 -10.34
N SER A 147 0.81 15.23 -11.42
CA SER A 147 1.01 16.09 -12.59
C SER A 147 0.08 15.65 -13.72
N ASN A 148 -0.31 16.58 -14.59
CA ASN A 148 -0.94 16.26 -15.86
C ASN A 148 0.13 16.04 -16.95
N ILE A 149 -0.31 15.69 -18.16
CA ILE A 149 0.54 15.47 -19.34
C ILE A 149 1.50 16.63 -19.67
N ASN A 150 1.21 17.86 -19.23
CA ASN A 150 2.07 19.03 -19.48
C ASN A 150 3.04 19.32 -18.33
N GLY A 151 3.13 18.43 -17.33
CA GLY A 151 3.91 18.63 -16.10
C GLY A 151 3.29 19.63 -15.11
N GLY A 152 2.05 20.10 -15.37
CA GLY A 152 1.33 20.99 -14.46
C GLY A 152 0.62 20.22 -13.35
N LYS A 153 0.48 20.80 -12.15
CA LYS A 153 -0.26 20.17 -11.04
C LYS A 153 -1.70 19.82 -11.46
N SER A 154 -2.13 18.58 -11.19
CA SER A 154 -3.49 18.07 -11.48
C SER A 154 -4.32 17.81 -10.21
N GLY A 155 -4.74 16.56 -9.96
CA GLY A 155 -5.42 16.09 -8.76
C GLY A 155 -4.48 15.81 -7.57
N SER A 156 -5.03 15.58 -6.38
CA SER A 156 -4.27 15.00 -5.27
C SER A 156 -4.38 13.48 -5.32
N PHE A 157 -3.37 12.78 -4.79
CA PHE A 157 -3.45 11.32 -4.61
C PHE A 157 -4.67 10.91 -3.77
N VAL A 158 -5.05 11.73 -2.78
CA VAL A 158 -6.24 11.50 -1.96
C VAL A 158 -7.52 11.42 -2.81
N THR A 159 -7.73 12.42 -3.67
CA THR A 159 -8.94 12.44 -4.50
C THR A 159 -8.92 11.36 -5.56
N VAL A 160 -7.78 11.18 -6.25
CA VAL A 160 -7.70 10.19 -7.34
C VAL A 160 -7.73 8.76 -6.81
N GLY A 161 -7.09 8.49 -5.68
CA GLY A 161 -7.14 7.16 -5.05
C GLY A 161 -8.53 6.81 -4.54
N TYR A 162 -9.27 7.74 -3.95
CA TYR A 162 -10.68 7.52 -3.62
C TYR A 162 -11.51 7.20 -4.87
N GLN A 163 -11.32 7.96 -5.96
CA GLN A 163 -12.03 7.73 -7.22
C GLN A 163 -11.69 6.38 -7.83
N LEU A 164 -10.40 6.01 -7.86
CA LEU A 164 -9.94 4.73 -8.36
C LEU A 164 -10.57 3.58 -7.55
N GLY A 165 -10.45 3.63 -6.22
CA GLY A 165 -11.00 2.61 -5.32
C GLY A 165 -12.50 2.40 -5.49
N GLU A 166 -13.29 3.47 -5.62
CA GLU A 166 -14.72 3.36 -5.90
C GLU A 166 -15.01 2.79 -7.30
N ILE A 167 -14.26 3.20 -8.32
CA ILE A 167 -14.42 2.69 -9.69
C ILE A 167 -14.10 1.19 -9.79
N VAL A 168 -13.05 0.72 -9.12
CA VAL A 168 -12.62 -0.69 -9.19
C VAL A 168 -13.26 -1.58 -8.13
N LYS A 169 -14.12 -1.04 -7.26
CA LYS A 169 -14.69 -1.76 -6.11
C LYS A 169 -15.33 -3.10 -6.46
N ASN A 170 -16.06 -3.17 -7.57
CA ASN A 170 -16.68 -4.41 -8.03
C ASN A 170 -15.65 -5.41 -8.59
N ASP A 171 -14.62 -4.92 -9.27
CA ASP A 171 -13.52 -5.73 -9.76
C ASP A 171 -12.72 -6.33 -8.58
N VAL A 172 -12.51 -5.56 -7.52
CA VAL A 172 -11.89 -6.04 -6.27
C VAL A 172 -12.79 -7.05 -5.56
N ALA A 173 -14.07 -6.73 -5.36
CA ALA A 173 -15.01 -7.62 -4.66
C ALA A 173 -15.24 -8.97 -5.37
N SER A 174 -15.12 -9.00 -6.70
CA SER A 174 -15.18 -10.24 -7.49
C SER A 174 -13.85 -11.01 -7.54
N GLY A 175 -12.76 -10.42 -7.04
CA GLY A 175 -11.42 -10.98 -7.13
C GLY A 175 -10.76 -10.83 -8.51
N ALA A 176 -11.35 -10.07 -9.43
CA ALA A 176 -10.82 -9.88 -10.78
C ALA A 176 -9.45 -9.16 -10.81
N LEU A 177 -9.14 -8.40 -9.75
CA LEU A 177 -7.87 -7.70 -9.54
C LEU A 177 -6.92 -8.42 -8.58
N ASN A 178 -7.30 -9.58 -8.05
CA ASN A 178 -6.42 -10.34 -7.17
C ASN A 178 -5.32 -11.01 -8.00
N ASN A 179 -4.13 -11.09 -7.41
CA ASN A 179 -3.04 -11.89 -7.93
C ASN A 179 -2.83 -13.11 -7.04
N SER A 180 -3.14 -14.30 -7.54
CA SER A 180 -3.01 -15.56 -6.79
C SER A 180 -1.56 -15.99 -6.57
N ASN A 181 -0.62 -15.46 -7.37
CA ASN A 181 0.80 -15.72 -7.21
C ASN A 181 1.47 -14.74 -6.25
N PHE A 182 0.75 -13.67 -5.86
CA PHE A 182 1.24 -12.72 -4.89
C PHE A 182 1.31 -13.40 -3.51
N GLN A 183 2.49 -13.35 -2.90
CA GLN A 183 2.73 -13.86 -1.56
C GLN A 183 2.79 -12.66 -0.63
N GLU A 184 1.89 -12.63 0.35
CA GLU A 184 1.91 -11.60 1.37
C GLU A 184 3.11 -11.79 2.29
N VAL A 185 3.61 -10.69 2.86
CA VAL A 185 4.69 -10.75 3.85
C VAL A 185 4.22 -11.54 5.06
N VAL A 186 5.05 -12.43 5.58
CA VAL A 186 4.78 -13.21 6.79
C VAL A 186 6.00 -13.17 7.70
N GLY A 187 5.77 -13.24 9.01
CA GLY A 187 6.87 -13.46 9.95
C GLY A 187 7.43 -14.86 9.76
N THR A 188 8.75 -14.99 9.81
CA THR A 188 9.47 -16.23 9.48
C THR A 188 10.40 -16.70 10.59
N THR A 189 10.35 -16.07 11.76
CA THR A 189 11.20 -16.45 12.89
C THR A 189 10.80 -17.78 13.52
N GLY A 190 9.55 -18.21 13.31
CA GLY A 190 8.98 -19.37 13.97
C GLY A 190 8.69 -19.11 15.44
N THR A 191 8.53 -17.84 15.82
CA THR A 191 8.28 -17.41 17.20
C THR A 191 7.03 -16.54 17.30
N SER A 192 6.57 -16.24 18.50
CA SER A 192 5.42 -15.33 18.67
C SER A 192 5.73 -13.89 18.24
N MET A 193 6.98 -13.51 17.97
CA MET A 193 7.33 -12.23 17.33
C MET A 193 6.74 -12.09 15.91
N ASP A 194 6.45 -13.21 15.22
CA ASP A 194 5.80 -13.22 13.89
C ASP A 194 4.38 -12.62 13.94
N GLN A 195 3.75 -12.58 15.12
CA GLN A 195 2.50 -11.85 15.32
C GLN A 195 2.66 -10.35 15.09
N GLY A 196 3.84 -9.79 15.36
CA GLY A 196 4.13 -8.39 15.10
C GLY A 196 4.06 -8.03 13.61
N VAL A 197 4.63 -8.88 12.76
CA VAL A 197 4.56 -8.74 11.29
C VAL A 197 3.09 -8.78 10.83
N THR A 198 2.32 -9.71 11.38
CA THR A 198 0.88 -9.82 11.11
C THR A 198 0.10 -8.58 11.56
N LEU A 199 0.45 -8.02 12.72
CA LEU A 199 -0.21 -6.82 13.27
C LEU A 199 0.07 -5.57 12.45
N ILE A 200 1.27 -5.44 11.88
CA ILE A 200 1.61 -4.33 10.96
C ILE A 200 0.73 -4.43 9.72
N LEU A 201 0.74 -5.58 9.04
CA LEU A 201 0.02 -5.79 7.79
C LEU A 201 -1.51 -5.65 7.90
N ASN A 202 -2.06 -5.92 9.08
CA ASN A 202 -3.49 -5.86 9.33
C ASN A 202 -3.91 -4.65 10.18
N ASP A 203 -3.01 -3.69 10.41
CA ASP A 203 -3.33 -2.50 11.20
C ASP A 203 -4.32 -1.60 10.44
N PRO A 204 -5.56 -1.41 10.93
CA PRO A 204 -6.55 -0.61 10.21
C PRO A 204 -6.16 0.86 10.09
N GLY A 205 -5.38 1.37 11.03
CA GLY A 205 -4.84 2.72 11.03
C GLY A 205 -3.82 2.94 9.92
N LEU A 206 -2.88 2.01 9.77
CA LEU A 206 -1.86 2.05 8.71
C LEU A 206 -2.47 1.85 7.32
N GLN A 207 -3.33 0.84 7.13
CA GLN A 207 -4.00 0.56 5.85
C GLN A 207 -4.80 1.77 5.31
N ARG A 208 -5.20 2.70 6.17
CA ARG A 208 -5.89 3.94 5.76
C ARG A 208 -4.95 5.08 5.38
N LYS A 209 -3.67 5.03 5.75
CA LYS A 209 -2.76 6.17 5.71
C LYS A 209 -1.55 5.97 4.81
N ILE A 210 -1.01 4.77 4.74
CA ILE A 210 0.20 4.43 3.97
C ILE A 210 -0.10 3.41 2.88
N ALA A 211 0.76 3.35 1.86
CA ALA A 211 0.57 2.44 0.73
C ALA A 211 0.80 0.99 1.17
N THR A 212 0.13 0.04 0.52
CA THR A 212 0.29 -1.38 0.85
C THR A 212 1.74 -1.84 0.66
N GLY A 213 2.47 -1.31 -0.33
CA GLY A 213 3.91 -1.55 -0.48
C GLY A 213 4.74 -1.08 0.71
N ASP A 214 4.49 0.12 1.24
CA ASP A 214 5.21 0.67 2.40
C ASP A 214 4.94 -0.16 3.66
N LEU A 215 3.67 -0.56 3.85
CA LEU A 215 3.23 -1.48 4.91
C LEU A 215 4.02 -2.80 4.89
N ARG A 216 4.21 -3.36 3.69
CA ARG A 216 4.92 -4.62 3.47
C ARG A 216 6.42 -4.48 3.70
N GLU A 217 7.04 -3.42 3.23
CA GLU A 217 8.48 -3.21 3.45
C GLU A 217 8.78 -2.96 4.94
N GLY A 218 7.92 -2.22 5.64
CA GLY A 218 8.02 -2.08 7.10
C GLY A 218 7.81 -3.40 7.84
N ALA A 219 6.84 -4.23 7.42
CA ALA A 219 6.61 -5.55 7.99
C ALA A 219 7.77 -6.53 7.75
N LYS A 220 8.37 -6.48 6.55
CA LYS A 220 9.54 -7.28 6.18
C LYS A 220 10.79 -6.85 6.96
N SER A 221 10.95 -5.55 7.16
CA SER A 221 12.01 -4.99 8.00
C SER A 221 11.87 -5.43 9.45
N ALA A 222 10.64 -5.41 9.99
CA ALA A 222 10.35 -5.94 11.32
C ALA A 222 10.69 -7.44 11.45
N ASP A 223 10.36 -8.27 10.47
CA ASP A 223 10.75 -9.70 10.47
C ASP A 223 12.28 -9.88 10.49
N ALA A 224 12.99 -9.13 9.64
CA ALA A 224 14.45 -9.19 9.58
C ALA A 224 15.12 -8.74 10.89
N LEU A 225 14.62 -7.65 11.52
CA LEU A 225 15.08 -7.20 12.83
C LEU A 225 14.85 -8.27 13.91
N ASN A 226 13.70 -8.97 13.87
CA ASN A 226 13.43 -10.06 14.80
C ASN A 226 14.43 -11.22 14.63
N HIS A 227 14.82 -11.58 13.40
CA HIS A 227 15.86 -12.59 13.17
C HIS A 227 17.20 -12.20 13.79
N LEU A 228 17.62 -10.93 13.67
CA LEU A 228 18.85 -10.43 14.28
C LEU A 228 18.80 -10.52 15.81
N ILE A 229 17.68 -10.14 16.42
CA ILE A 229 17.46 -10.27 17.88
C ILE A 229 17.61 -11.73 18.31
N LEU A 230 16.93 -12.66 17.63
CA LEU A 230 16.97 -14.08 17.98
C LEU A 230 18.36 -14.70 17.74
N GLY A 231 19.06 -14.26 16.70
CA GLY A 231 20.45 -14.64 16.43
C GLY A 231 21.37 -14.26 17.58
N ALA A 232 21.27 -13.01 18.05
CA ALA A 232 22.06 -12.49 19.17
C ALA A 232 21.71 -13.18 20.51
N ILE A 233 20.42 -13.42 20.80
CA ILE A 233 19.99 -14.18 21.99
C ILE A 233 20.66 -15.56 22.03
N ARG A 234 20.69 -16.28 20.90
CA ARG A 234 21.31 -17.62 20.81
C ARG A 234 22.83 -17.56 20.89
N ALA A 235 23.45 -16.56 20.27
CA ALA A 235 24.91 -16.39 20.25
C ALA A 235 25.47 -16.16 21.66
N GLU A 236 24.80 -15.31 22.43
CA GLU A 236 25.21 -14.96 23.80
C GLU A 236 24.61 -15.88 24.88
N GLY A 237 23.74 -16.83 24.49
CA GLY A 237 23.10 -17.76 25.42
C GLY A 237 22.16 -17.08 26.42
N LEU A 238 21.55 -15.96 26.03
CA LEU A 238 20.74 -15.09 26.89
C LEU A 238 19.41 -15.72 27.34
N ALA A 239 19.03 -16.84 26.73
CA ALA A 239 17.81 -17.58 27.01
C ALA A 239 18.08 -18.92 27.74
N ASN A 240 19.33 -19.20 28.14
CA ASN A 240 19.70 -20.51 28.68
C ASN A 240 19.04 -20.85 30.02
N ASP A 241 18.67 -19.84 30.82
CA ASP A 241 17.93 -20.01 32.07
C ASP A 241 16.42 -19.82 31.91
N GLY A 242 15.95 -19.65 30.66
CA GLY A 242 14.54 -19.45 30.33
C GLY A 242 14.01 -18.07 30.66
N THR A 243 14.85 -17.06 30.92
CA THR A 243 14.40 -15.69 31.20
C THR A 243 15.37 -14.65 30.64
N ILE A 244 14.86 -13.64 29.94
CA ILE A 244 15.70 -12.51 29.48
C ILE A 244 15.69 -11.42 30.55
N THR A 245 16.82 -11.17 31.20
CA THR A 245 16.94 -10.13 32.23
C THR A 245 17.31 -8.77 31.64
N THR A 246 17.29 -7.73 32.49
CA THR A 246 17.80 -6.40 32.11
C THR A 246 19.30 -6.42 31.75
N ALA A 247 20.08 -7.32 32.35
CA ALA A 247 21.49 -7.46 32.00
C ALA A 247 21.62 -8.09 30.61
N ASP A 248 20.84 -9.13 30.33
CA ASP A 248 20.82 -9.80 29.02
C ASP A 248 20.43 -8.85 27.91
N THR A 249 19.44 -7.97 28.12
CA THR A 249 19.07 -6.97 27.10
C THR A 249 20.18 -5.94 26.82
N ARG A 250 21.07 -5.66 27.79
CA ARG A 250 22.26 -4.85 27.51
C ARG A 250 23.26 -5.61 26.66
N THR A 251 23.55 -6.86 27.04
CA THR A 251 24.43 -7.76 26.28
C THR A 251 23.92 -7.95 24.85
N LEU A 252 22.60 -8.13 24.69
CA LEU A 252 21.92 -8.18 23.39
C LEU A 252 22.20 -6.92 22.57
N ASN A 253 22.02 -5.74 23.16
CA ASN A 253 22.29 -4.48 22.47
C ASN A 253 23.76 -4.34 22.08
N GLU A 254 24.68 -4.65 22.99
CA GLU A 254 26.12 -4.62 22.75
C GLU A 254 26.51 -5.56 21.61
N TYR A 255 25.94 -6.76 21.56
CA TYR A 255 26.14 -7.71 20.47
C TYR A 255 25.68 -7.15 19.13
N LEU A 256 24.45 -6.63 19.07
CA LEU A 256 23.87 -6.08 17.84
C LEU A 256 24.65 -4.87 17.33
N VAL A 257 25.10 -3.98 18.23
CA VAL A 257 25.97 -2.85 17.88
C VAL A 257 27.31 -3.35 17.31
N ALA A 258 27.90 -4.39 17.90
CA ALA A 258 29.20 -4.89 17.48
C ALA A 258 29.15 -5.66 16.15
N HIS A 259 28.05 -6.34 15.84
CA HIS A 259 27.98 -7.29 14.73
C HIS A 259 27.01 -6.90 13.61
N ASN A 260 25.99 -6.09 13.92
CA ASN A 260 24.87 -5.84 13.02
C ASN A 260 24.56 -4.35 12.80
N ALA A 261 25.35 -3.41 13.34
CA ALA A 261 25.00 -1.98 13.31
C ALA A 261 24.58 -1.42 11.92
N ALA A 262 25.30 -1.78 10.86
CA ALA A 262 24.98 -1.28 9.51
C ALA A 262 23.67 -1.87 8.97
N GLU A 263 23.50 -3.19 9.06
CA GLU A 263 22.27 -3.89 8.63
C GLU A 263 21.08 -3.46 9.50
N TRP A 264 21.30 -3.29 10.80
CA TRP A 264 20.29 -2.83 11.73
C TRP A 264 19.79 -1.43 11.39
N ALA A 265 20.70 -0.49 11.10
CA ALA A 265 20.31 0.87 10.71
C ALA A 265 19.51 0.89 9.40
N GLU A 266 19.89 0.07 8.41
CA GLU A 266 19.14 -0.05 7.14
C GLU A 266 17.73 -0.62 7.36
N LEU A 267 17.60 -1.66 8.19
CA LEU A 267 16.31 -2.29 8.49
C LEU A 267 15.43 -1.44 9.41
N HIS A 268 16.02 -0.78 10.41
CA HIS A 268 15.30 0.18 11.24
C HIS A 268 14.77 1.34 10.37
N GLY A 269 15.60 1.78 9.44
CA GLY A 269 15.30 2.87 8.55
C GLY A 269 15.51 4.23 9.21
N ASP A 270 15.29 5.23 8.39
CA ASP A 270 15.47 6.65 8.68
C ASP A 270 14.20 7.40 8.25
N ASP A 271 13.91 8.53 8.90
CA ASP A 271 12.86 9.49 8.53
C ASP A 271 13.43 10.90 8.21
N GLU A 272 14.76 11.03 8.14
CA GLU A 272 15.44 12.27 7.75
C GLU A 272 15.13 12.70 6.30
N GLU A 273 15.19 14.01 6.05
CA GLU A 273 14.95 14.65 4.74
C GLU A 273 13.57 14.37 4.10
N GLY A 274 12.67 13.70 4.81
CA GLY A 274 11.31 13.39 4.38
C GLY A 274 11.20 12.14 3.49
N GLU A 275 12.22 11.29 3.50
CA GLU A 275 12.18 9.94 2.93
C GLU A 275 12.21 8.92 4.06
N GLU A 276 11.12 8.18 4.22
CA GLU A 276 11.04 7.08 5.18
C GLU A 276 11.54 5.80 4.53
N THR A 277 12.32 5.01 5.26
CA THR A 277 12.82 3.70 4.82
C THR A 277 12.65 2.64 5.91
N GLY A 278 12.91 1.37 5.60
CA GLY A 278 12.91 0.28 6.59
C GLY A 278 11.62 0.21 7.41
N TYR A 279 11.75 0.03 8.73
CA TYR A 279 10.65 0.03 9.67
C TYR A 279 9.98 1.42 9.84
N HIS A 280 10.70 2.52 9.61
CA HIS A 280 10.13 3.87 9.68
C HIS A 280 8.98 4.11 8.69
N LEU A 281 8.87 3.32 7.61
CA LEU A 281 7.73 3.34 6.68
C LEU A 281 6.35 3.07 7.33
N VAL A 282 6.32 2.51 8.53
CA VAL A 282 5.08 2.25 9.28
C VAL A 282 5.01 3.00 10.60
N GLN A 283 6.14 3.51 11.07
CA GLN A 283 6.26 4.18 12.36
C GLN A 283 5.64 5.58 12.25
N ASN A 284 4.92 6.01 13.29
CA ASN A 284 4.22 7.31 13.36
C ASN A 284 3.11 7.54 12.32
N ASP A 285 2.81 6.55 11.47
CA ASP A 285 1.80 6.64 10.41
C ASP A 285 0.39 6.21 10.81
N GLY A 286 0.09 6.33 12.11
CA GLY A 286 -1.27 6.19 12.62
C GLY A 286 -1.73 4.77 12.90
N ALA A 287 -0.80 3.86 13.17
CA ALA A 287 -1.08 2.52 13.69
C ALA A 287 -2.05 2.53 14.90
N TYR A 288 -2.99 1.60 14.93
CA TYR A 288 -4.01 1.41 15.99
C TYR A 288 -3.83 0.12 16.78
N SER A 289 -3.21 -0.89 16.20
CA SER A 289 -2.93 -2.18 16.80
C SER A 289 -2.21 -1.99 18.12
N ARG A 290 -2.61 -2.78 19.11
CA ARG A 290 -2.05 -2.72 20.47
C ARG A 290 -1.49 -4.05 20.87
N MET A 291 -0.39 -4.00 21.61
CA MET A 291 0.19 -5.13 22.30
C MET A 291 0.57 -4.65 23.71
N PHE A 292 0.29 -5.47 24.73
CA PHE A 292 0.57 -5.10 26.12
C PHE A 292 -0.09 -3.78 26.58
N SER A 293 -1.27 -3.47 26.02
CA SER A 293 -2.00 -2.19 26.19
C SER A 293 -1.35 -0.95 25.58
N ASP A 294 -0.14 -1.08 25.03
CA ASP A 294 0.58 -0.01 24.33
C ASP A 294 0.31 -0.08 22.83
N ASN A 295 0.54 1.02 22.11
CA ASN A 295 0.55 0.99 20.65
C ASN A 295 1.67 0.05 20.19
N PHE A 296 1.34 -0.94 19.35
CA PHE A 296 2.32 -1.94 18.96
C PHE A 296 3.45 -1.30 18.16
N VAL A 297 3.12 -0.65 17.04
CA VAL A 297 4.10 -0.09 16.11
C VAL A 297 4.90 1.05 16.76
N ASN A 298 4.20 2.05 17.30
CA ASN A 298 4.82 3.30 17.78
C ASN A 298 5.33 3.23 19.24
N SER A 299 5.33 2.05 19.88
CA SER A 299 5.85 1.95 21.24
C SER A 299 6.49 0.61 21.57
N VAL A 300 5.83 -0.52 21.29
CA VAL A 300 6.39 -1.84 21.62
C VAL A 300 7.48 -2.21 20.63
N ALA A 301 7.13 -2.33 19.34
CA ALA A 301 8.07 -2.67 18.27
C ALA A 301 9.14 -1.58 18.13
N ASP A 302 8.75 -0.31 18.01
CA ASP A 302 9.67 0.84 18.07
C ASP A 302 10.64 0.79 19.26
N GLY A 303 10.13 0.54 20.46
CA GLY A 303 10.95 0.45 21.66
C GLY A 303 11.93 -0.72 21.69
N VAL A 304 11.56 -1.86 21.08
CA VAL A 304 12.43 -3.02 20.89
C VAL A 304 13.45 -2.76 19.79
N TYR A 305 13.06 -2.11 18.70
CA TYR A 305 13.92 -1.89 17.53
C TYR A 305 14.94 -0.76 17.70
N HIS A 306 14.84 0.02 18.77
CA HIS A 306 15.94 0.85 19.26
C HIS A 306 17.08 0.05 19.93
N LEU A 307 17.00 -1.28 19.98
CA LEU A 307 18.21 -2.11 20.09
C LEU A 307 19.14 -1.85 18.89
N GLY A 308 20.37 -2.36 18.91
CA GLY A 308 21.31 -2.21 17.78
C GLY A 308 21.94 -0.82 17.64
N PHE A 309 21.45 0.19 18.37
CA PHE A 309 22.08 1.51 18.46
C PHE A 309 22.98 1.64 19.70
N PRO A 310 24.15 2.31 19.59
CA PRO A 310 25.00 2.60 20.73
C PRO A 310 24.29 3.51 21.72
N THR A 311 24.36 3.21 23.02
CA THR A 311 23.79 4.05 24.07
C THR A 311 24.83 4.50 25.09
N ARG A 312 24.79 5.78 25.46
CA ARG A 312 25.56 6.31 26.60
C ARG A 312 24.82 6.19 27.93
N PHE A 313 23.54 5.80 27.90
CA PHE A 313 22.69 5.78 29.07
C PHE A 313 22.80 4.45 29.80
N LYS A 314 23.01 4.52 31.12
CA LYS A 314 23.11 3.31 31.95
C LYS A 314 21.86 2.45 31.87
N ASN A 315 20.64 3.01 31.84
CA ASN A 315 19.41 2.23 32.01
C ASN A 315 18.48 2.26 30.80
N ASN A 316 18.86 2.96 29.74
CA ASN A 316 17.99 3.26 28.62
C ASN A 316 18.71 2.99 27.31
N LEU A 317 17.92 2.59 26.32
CA LEU A 317 18.30 2.64 24.93
C LEU A 317 18.41 4.10 24.48
N GLU A 318 19.04 4.27 23.34
CA GLU A 318 19.24 5.51 22.63
C GLU A 318 18.76 5.27 21.19
N ASN A 319 17.99 6.19 20.62
CA ASN A 319 17.57 6.07 19.23
C ASN A 319 18.69 6.52 18.27
N GLU A 320 18.43 6.38 16.97
CA GLU A 320 19.27 6.82 15.86
C GLU A 320 19.74 8.29 15.98
N ASP A 321 18.91 9.19 16.52
CA ASP A 321 19.25 10.60 16.74
C ASP A 321 20.12 10.88 17.99
N GLY A 322 20.41 9.86 18.78
CA GLY A 322 21.07 10.03 20.07
C GLY A 322 20.16 10.49 21.21
N ASN A 323 18.84 10.37 21.05
CA ASN A 323 17.83 10.67 22.07
C ASN A 323 17.56 9.47 22.97
N LYS A 324 17.30 9.76 24.25
CA LYS A 324 17.02 8.72 25.25
C LYS A 324 15.68 8.04 24.98
N ASN A 325 15.68 6.71 24.86
CA ASN A 325 14.49 5.91 24.59
C ASN A 325 14.17 4.91 25.74
N LYS A 326 13.48 3.80 25.44
CA LYS A 326 12.95 2.84 26.43
C LYS A 326 14.03 2.31 27.37
N ARG A 327 13.60 1.90 28.55
CA ARG A 327 14.50 1.23 29.51
C ARG A 327 14.80 -0.19 29.04
N PHE A 328 16.04 -0.63 29.21
CA PHE A 328 16.42 -2.04 28.99
C PHE A 328 15.48 -3.01 29.71
N GLU A 329 15.08 -2.68 30.94
CA GLU A 329 14.13 -3.44 31.75
C GLU A 329 12.76 -3.63 31.08
N LYS A 330 12.26 -2.60 30.38
CA LYS A 330 10.97 -2.65 29.70
C LYS A 330 11.05 -3.50 28.43
N VAL A 331 12.16 -3.39 27.70
CA VAL A 331 12.44 -4.23 26.52
C VAL A 331 12.63 -5.68 26.93
N ALA A 332 13.34 -5.96 28.02
CA ALA A 332 13.46 -7.30 28.59
C ALA A 332 12.07 -7.90 28.86
N TRP A 333 11.18 -7.13 29.50
CA TRP A 333 9.82 -7.59 29.76
C TRP A 333 9.06 -7.92 28.46
N TRP A 334 9.07 -7.03 27.46
CA TRP A 334 8.42 -7.31 26.17
C TRP A 334 8.99 -8.54 25.47
N LEU A 335 10.31 -8.74 25.49
CA LEU A 335 10.94 -9.92 24.90
C LEU A 335 10.52 -11.21 25.63
N ASN A 336 10.42 -11.21 26.96
CA ASN A 336 9.93 -12.39 27.69
C ASN A 336 8.47 -12.70 27.33
N GLU A 337 7.60 -11.69 27.23
CA GLU A 337 6.20 -11.91 26.86
C GLU A 337 6.07 -12.39 25.41
N CYS A 338 6.83 -11.82 24.47
CA CYS A 338 6.82 -12.22 23.06
C CYS A 338 7.51 -13.57 22.80
N LEU A 339 8.34 -14.07 23.72
CA LEU A 339 9.12 -15.31 23.54
C LEU A 339 8.81 -16.34 24.63
N GLU A 340 7.70 -16.21 25.36
CA GLU A 340 7.39 -17.03 26.52
C GLU A 340 7.45 -18.53 26.19
N ALA A 341 6.85 -18.94 25.07
CA ALA A 341 6.82 -20.34 24.64
C ALA A 341 8.21 -20.87 24.27
N GLU A 342 9.01 -20.06 23.58
CA GLU A 342 10.34 -20.41 23.12
C GLU A 342 11.35 -20.46 24.28
N LEU A 343 11.21 -19.56 25.25
CA LEU A 343 11.97 -19.56 26.49
C LEU A 343 11.61 -20.78 27.36
N ALA A 344 10.33 -21.06 27.54
CA ALA A 344 9.86 -22.19 28.36
C ALA A 344 10.23 -23.56 27.76
N SER A 345 10.26 -23.67 26.43
CA SER A 345 10.65 -24.91 25.74
C SER A 345 12.17 -25.08 25.57
N GLY A 346 12.96 -24.03 25.81
CA GLY A 346 14.40 -24.02 25.54
C GLY A 346 14.75 -23.94 24.05
N ALA A 347 13.80 -23.57 23.18
CA ALA A 347 14.03 -23.45 21.73
C ALA A 347 15.04 -22.35 21.35
N LEU A 348 15.32 -21.43 22.29
CA LEU A 348 16.32 -20.36 22.15
C LEU A 348 17.62 -20.64 22.91
N SER A 349 17.73 -21.76 23.62
CA SER A 349 18.95 -22.10 24.35
C SER A 349 20.11 -22.33 23.39
N SER A 350 21.29 -21.83 23.76
CA SER A 350 22.51 -22.00 22.97
C SER A 350 22.99 -23.45 23.06
N PRO A 351 23.41 -24.07 21.92
CA PRO A 351 23.93 -25.44 21.92
C PRO A 351 25.25 -25.60 22.69
N TYR A 352 25.92 -24.50 23.06
CA TYR A 352 27.17 -24.51 23.82
C TYR A 352 26.98 -24.67 25.34
N SER A 353 25.77 -24.95 25.82
CA SER A 353 25.47 -25.11 27.25
C SER A 353 25.93 -26.44 27.87
N GLU A 354 26.45 -27.40 27.09
CA GLU A 354 27.08 -28.62 27.64
C GLU A 354 28.61 -28.52 27.73
N VAL A 355 29.11 -27.65 28.61
CA VAL A 355 30.34 -27.96 29.34
C VAL A 355 29.96 -28.25 30.77
N THR A 356 29.41 -29.45 30.99
CA THR A 356 29.33 -30.01 32.34
C THR A 356 30.76 -30.16 32.85
N GLY A 357 31.13 -29.30 33.80
CA GLY A 357 32.35 -29.47 34.56
C GLY A 357 32.33 -30.85 35.20
N THR A 358 33.13 -31.78 34.66
CA THR A 358 33.44 -33.02 35.34
C THR A 358 34.39 -32.68 36.49
N THR A 359 33.79 -32.42 37.65
CA THR A 359 34.46 -32.55 38.94
C THR A 359 34.76 -34.04 39.17
N GLY A 360 35.87 -34.50 38.59
CA GLY A 360 36.51 -35.77 38.91
C GLY A 360 37.62 -35.57 39.94
N THR A 361 37.28 -35.84 41.20
CA THR A 361 38.15 -35.86 42.39
C THR A 361 39.44 -36.70 42.25
N ILE A 362 40.53 -36.17 42.83
CA ILE A 362 41.62 -36.81 43.62
C ILE A 362 42.28 -38.07 43.02
N LEU A 363 43.58 -37.98 42.68
CA LEU A 363 44.70 -38.78 43.21
C LEU A 363 46.01 -38.51 42.42
N ASP A 364 46.94 -37.76 43.05
CA ASP A 364 48.41 -37.92 43.15
C ASP A 364 49.15 -36.58 43.32
#